data_AF-A0A958C6Y1-F1
#
_entry.id   AF-A0A958C6Y1-F1
#
_cell.length_a   1.000
_cell.length_b   1.000
_cell.length_c   1.000
_cell.angle_alpha   90.00
_cell.angle_beta   90.00
_cell.angle_gamma   90.00
#
_symmetry.space_group_name_H-M   'P 1'
#
loop_
_entity.id
_entity.type
_entity.pdbx_description
1 polymer ?
#
loop_
_entity_poly.entity_id
_entity_poly.type
_entity_poly.pdbx_seq_one_letter_code
_entity_poly.pdbx_strand_id
1 'polypeptide(L)'
;MKNTENTSLQDVFGPVISCYSRAQAIEDGVLVDVTNMAQETGFKWPVALTHAAWCDCVAWTEQDSRIQTHQDESGRLWDVLFMAFFAIRTATDSGYRLRFSLCRVPSDGCTM
;
A
#
# COMPACT_ATOMS: atom_id res chain seq x y z
N MET A 1 32.70 32.13 -1.03
CA MET A 1 31.69 31.04 -0.97
C MET A 1 30.48 31.64 -0.29
N LYS A 2 29.34 31.76 -0.96
CA LYS A 2 28.13 32.32 -0.35
C LYS A 2 27.56 31.29 0.62
N ASN A 3 27.39 31.67 1.89
CA ASN A 3 26.68 30.86 2.88
C ASN A 3 25.24 30.70 2.40
N THR A 4 24.83 29.46 2.16
CA THR A 4 23.43 29.14 1.94
C THR A 4 22.72 29.27 3.29
N GLU A 5 22.04 30.40 3.49
CA GLU A 5 21.09 30.58 4.59
C GLU A 5 20.08 29.42 4.54
N ASN A 6 20.10 28.56 5.55
CA ASN A 6 19.21 27.41 5.64
C ASN A 6 17.88 27.88 6.25
N THR A 7 17.08 28.61 5.46
CA THR A 7 15.77 29.11 5.88
C THR A 7 14.83 27.94 6.17
N SER A 8 14.20 27.90 7.34
CA SER A 8 13.30 26.81 7.70
C SER A 8 11.98 26.91 6.90
N LEU A 9 11.31 25.78 6.68
CA LEU A 9 9.98 25.77 6.04
C LEU A 9 8.97 26.64 6.81
N GLN A 10 9.11 26.77 8.13
CA GLN A 10 8.24 27.61 8.95
C GLN A 10 8.48 29.10 8.72
N ASP A 11 9.71 29.51 8.42
CA ASP A 11 10.03 30.91 8.11
C ASP A 11 9.46 31.32 6.75
N VAL A 12 9.39 30.37 5.80
CA VAL A 12 8.85 30.60 4.46
C VAL A 12 7.32 30.52 4.43
N PHE A 13 6.74 29.53 5.11
CA PHE A 13 5.31 29.18 4.98
C PHE A 13 4.47 29.50 6.24
N GLY A 14 5.10 29.94 7.33
CA GLY A 14 4.44 30.12 8.63
C GLY A 14 4.24 28.81 9.40
N PRO A 15 3.52 28.86 10.53
CA PRO A 15 3.22 27.67 11.34
C PRO A 15 2.28 26.71 10.60
N VAL A 16 2.41 25.41 10.89
CA VAL A 16 1.52 24.36 10.37
C VAL A 16 0.09 24.62 10.85
N ILE A 17 -0.86 24.76 9.92
CA ILE A 17 -2.29 25.00 10.23
C ILE A 17 -3.09 23.72 10.42
N SER A 18 -2.64 22.59 9.85
CA SER A 18 -3.26 21.27 9.98
C SER A 18 -2.25 20.18 9.64
N CYS A 19 -2.35 19.04 10.32
CA CYS A 19 -1.54 17.85 10.08
C CYS A 19 -2.46 16.63 10.06
N TYR A 20 -2.28 15.77 9.07
CA TYR A 20 -2.98 14.50 8.95
C TYR A 20 -1.95 13.37 8.98
N SER A 21 -1.93 12.64 10.09
CA SER A 21 -0.93 11.63 10.37
C SER A 21 -1.30 10.29 9.74
N ARG A 22 -0.28 9.42 9.57
CA ARG A 22 -0.50 8.02 9.17
C ARG A 22 -1.45 7.28 10.13
N ALA A 23 -1.35 7.55 11.42
CA ALA A 23 -2.21 6.90 12.42
C ALA A 23 -3.68 7.27 12.20
N GLN A 24 -3.97 8.56 11.98
CA GLN A 24 -5.33 9.02 11.62
C GLN A 24 -5.80 8.40 10.31
N ALA A 25 -4.94 8.31 9.29
CA ALA A 25 -5.30 7.67 8.02
C ALA A 25 -5.66 6.18 8.16
N ILE A 26 -5.06 5.48 9.13
CA ILE A 26 -5.39 4.09 9.45
C ILE A 26 -6.71 4.02 10.23
N GLU A 27 -6.89 4.90 11.23
CA GLU A 27 -8.13 4.99 12.02
C GLU A 27 -9.35 5.32 11.15
N ASP A 28 -9.19 6.21 10.17
CA ASP A 28 -10.24 6.59 9.21
C ASP A 28 -10.46 5.55 8.09
N GLY A 29 -9.62 4.50 8.02
CA GLY A 29 -9.72 3.45 6.99
C GLY A 29 -9.23 3.85 5.59
N VAL A 30 -8.66 5.05 5.43
CA VAL A 30 -8.02 5.48 4.16
C VAL A 30 -6.81 4.60 3.85
N LEU A 31 -6.08 4.19 4.89
CA LEU A 31 -5.02 3.21 4.84
C LEU A 31 -5.42 1.95 5.61
N VAL A 32 -5.26 0.79 4.99
CA VAL A 32 -5.43 -0.51 5.65
C VAL A 32 -4.06 -1.00 6.10
N ASP A 33 -3.88 -1.18 7.41
CA ASP A 33 -2.64 -1.71 7.96
C ASP A 33 -2.51 -3.21 7.66
N VAL A 34 -1.42 -3.59 7.00
CA VAL A 34 -1.12 -4.98 6.61
C VAL A 34 0.23 -5.44 7.18
N THR A 35 0.73 -4.73 8.20
CA THR A 35 2.09 -4.91 8.74
C THR A 35 2.37 -6.34 9.17
N ASN A 36 1.43 -7.04 9.80
CA ASN A 36 1.65 -8.42 10.27
C ASN A 36 2.02 -9.37 9.12
N MET A 37 1.19 -9.44 8.08
CA MET A 37 1.47 -10.30 6.93
C MET A 37 2.66 -9.80 6.10
N ALA A 38 2.89 -8.49 6.04
CA ALA A 38 4.06 -7.92 5.38
C ALA A 38 5.36 -8.35 6.05
N GLN A 39 5.39 -8.41 7.39
CA GLN A 39 6.54 -8.93 8.13
C GLN A 39 6.82 -10.40 7.80
N GLU A 40 5.78 -11.23 7.73
CA GLU A 40 5.90 -12.65 7.32
C GLU A 40 6.42 -12.81 5.89
N THR A 41 6.05 -11.88 5.00
CA THR A 41 6.55 -11.85 3.61
C THR A 41 8.01 -11.42 3.52
N GLY A 42 8.50 -10.64 4.48
CA GLY A 42 9.90 -10.19 4.59
C GLY A 42 10.12 -8.67 4.64
N PHE A 43 9.06 -7.87 4.74
CA PHE A 43 9.19 -6.42 4.95
C PHE A 43 9.69 -6.11 6.36
N LYS A 44 10.66 -5.19 6.46
CA LYS A 44 11.19 -4.72 7.76
C LYS A 44 10.42 -3.54 8.34
N TRP A 45 9.73 -2.79 7.48
CA TRP A 45 9.01 -1.57 7.85
C TRP A 45 7.51 -1.81 7.84
N PRO A 46 6.72 -1.09 8.67
CA PRO A 46 5.26 -1.16 8.61
C PRO A 46 4.73 -0.84 7.22
N VAL A 47 3.79 -1.65 6.73
CA VAL A 47 3.21 -1.55 5.39
C VAL A 47 1.72 -1.28 5.52
N ALA A 48 1.21 -0.39 4.68
CA ALA A 48 -0.23 -0.21 4.51
C ALA A 48 -0.59 -0.19 3.02
N LEU A 49 -1.79 -0.65 2.72
CA LEU A 49 -2.43 -0.49 1.41
C LEU A 49 -3.41 0.69 1.47
N THR A 50 -3.62 1.36 0.36
CA THR A 50 -4.76 2.30 0.27
C THR A 50 -6.06 1.49 0.27
N HIS A 51 -7.14 2.08 0.77
CA HIS A 51 -8.47 1.44 0.74
C HIS A 51 -8.84 0.96 -0.67
N ALA A 52 -8.56 1.77 -1.70
CA ALA A 52 -8.82 1.40 -3.09
C ALA A 52 -8.04 0.16 -3.54
N ALA A 53 -6.74 0.07 -3.22
CA ALA A 53 -5.93 -1.11 -3.56
C ALA A 53 -6.37 -2.34 -2.76
N TRP A 54 -6.79 -2.16 -1.51
CA TRP A 54 -7.36 -3.24 -0.70
C TRP A 54 -8.64 -3.80 -1.34
N CYS A 55 -9.62 -2.94 -1.64
CA CYS A 55 -10.88 -3.37 -2.26
C CYS A 55 -10.69 -4.04 -3.61
N ASP A 56 -9.74 -3.55 -4.42
CA ASP A 56 -9.51 -4.09 -5.76
C ASP A 56 -8.75 -5.42 -5.73
N CYS A 57 -7.67 -5.49 -4.95
CA CYS A 57 -6.74 -6.62 -5.02
C CYS A 57 -7.00 -7.68 -3.96
N VAL A 58 -7.38 -7.28 -2.74
CA VAL A 58 -7.35 -8.14 -1.55
C VAL A 58 -8.74 -8.58 -1.12
N ALA A 59 -9.64 -7.61 -0.90
CA ALA A 59 -10.95 -7.85 -0.31
C ALA A 59 -11.69 -8.97 -1.04
N TRP A 60 -12.11 -9.98 -0.29
CA TRP A 60 -12.86 -11.10 -0.86
C TRP A 60 -13.85 -11.65 0.15
N THR A 61 -15.13 -11.52 -0.16
CA THR A 61 -16.22 -11.95 0.72
C THR A 61 -16.69 -13.36 0.37
N GLU A 62 -17.41 -14.00 1.30
CA GLU A 62 -18.09 -15.26 1.00
C GLU A 62 -19.07 -15.13 -0.18
N GLN A 63 -19.67 -13.95 -0.37
CA GLN A 63 -20.58 -13.70 -1.48
C GLN A 63 -19.85 -13.76 -2.83
N ASP A 64 -18.62 -13.25 -2.88
CA ASP A 64 -17.78 -13.32 -4.08
C ASP A 64 -17.46 -14.79 -4.42
N SER A 65 -17.14 -15.60 -3.40
CA SER A 65 -16.93 -17.06 -3.53
C SER A 65 -18.19 -17.85 -3.91
N ARG A 66 -19.40 -17.29 -3.75
CA ARG A 66 -20.66 -17.93 -4.19
C ARG A 66 -20.98 -17.64 -5.65
N ILE A 67 -20.56 -16.48 -6.14
CA ILE A 67 -20.82 -16.04 -7.51
C ILE A 67 -19.69 -16.50 -8.45
N GLN A 68 -18.46 -16.65 -7.92
CA GLN A 68 -17.26 -16.96 -8.68
C GLN A 68 -16.43 -18.07 -8.03
N THR A 69 -15.29 -18.40 -8.64
CA THR A 69 -14.32 -19.34 -8.05
C THR A 69 -13.92 -18.88 -6.65
N HIS A 70 -14.02 -19.78 -5.68
CA HIS A 70 -13.62 -19.50 -4.31
C HIS A 70 -12.18 -18.99 -4.25
N GLN A 71 -11.98 -17.87 -3.55
CA GLN A 71 -10.66 -17.32 -3.21
C GLN A 71 -10.58 -17.10 -1.70
N ASP A 72 -9.35 -17.04 -1.20
CA ASP A 72 -9.06 -16.72 0.19
C ASP A 72 -8.48 -15.30 0.27
N GLU A 73 -9.06 -14.43 1.11
CA GLU A 73 -8.62 -13.04 1.27
C GLU A 73 -7.17 -12.96 1.77
N SER A 74 -6.78 -13.86 2.68
CA SER A 74 -5.41 -13.92 3.20
C SER A 74 -4.41 -14.32 2.12
N GLY A 75 -4.75 -15.32 1.30
CA GLY A 75 -3.96 -15.69 0.12
C GLY A 75 -3.82 -14.55 -0.89
N ARG A 76 -4.89 -13.79 -1.14
CA ARG A 76 -4.83 -12.61 -2.03
C ARG A 76 -3.93 -11.51 -1.48
N LEU A 77 -3.99 -11.24 -0.17
CA LEU A 77 -3.08 -10.30 0.49
C LEU A 77 -1.62 -10.76 0.37
N TRP A 78 -1.38 -12.06 0.58
CA TRP A 78 -0.07 -12.66 0.43
C TRP A 78 0.49 -12.46 -0.98
N ASP A 79 -0.30 -12.70 -2.02
CA ASP A 79 0.12 -12.52 -3.41
C ASP A 79 0.53 -11.07 -3.71
N VAL A 80 -0.24 -10.09 -3.24
CA VAL A 80 0.09 -8.66 -3.37
C VAL A 80 1.43 -8.35 -2.72
N LEU A 81 1.60 -8.77 -1.46
CA LEU A 81 2.81 -8.48 -0.69
C LEU A 81 4.02 -9.19 -1.27
N PHE A 82 3.88 -10.46 -1.68
CA PHE A 82 4.95 -11.24 -2.25
C PHE A 82 5.42 -10.66 -3.59
N MET A 83 4.48 -10.28 -4.48
CA MET A 83 4.83 -9.65 -5.76
C MET A 83 5.50 -8.28 -5.56
N ALA A 84 5.04 -7.48 -4.60
CA ALA A 84 5.69 -6.24 -4.23
C ALA A 84 7.11 -6.47 -3.70
N PHE A 85 7.27 -7.42 -2.79
CA PHE A 85 8.57 -7.77 -2.20
C PHE A 85 9.56 -8.30 -3.25
N PHE A 86 9.10 -9.19 -4.13
CA PHE A 86 9.89 -9.70 -5.24
C PHE A 86 10.35 -8.58 -6.18
N ALA A 87 9.45 -7.66 -6.53
CA ALA A 87 9.78 -6.51 -7.36
C ALA A 87 10.85 -5.62 -6.69
N ILE A 88 10.71 -5.33 -5.39
CA ILE A 88 11.69 -4.54 -4.63
C ILE A 88 13.07 -5.19 -4.65
N ARG A 89 13.13 -6.52 -4.47
CA ARG A 89 14.40 -7.27 -4.45
C ARG A 89 15.09 -7.37 -5.80
N THR A 90 14.32 -7.30 -6.89
CA THR A 90 14.83 -7.43 -8.26
C THR A 90 15.00 -6.07 -8.95
N ALA A 91 14.56 -4.99 -8.32
CA ALA A 91 14.71 -3.64 -8.82
C ALA A 91 16.20 -3.29 -8.99
N THR A 92 16.57 -2.83 -10.18
CA THR A 92 17.92 -2.35 -10.50
C THR A 92 18.08 -0.86 -10.24
N ASP A 93 16.98 -0.13 -10.06
CA ASP A 93 16.94 1.30 -9.83
C ASP A 93 16.54 1.63 -8.39
N SER A 94 17.23 2.61 -7.81
CA SER A 94 16.99 3.10 -6.46
C SER A 94 16.00 4.27 -6.51
N GLY A 95 14.72 3.96 -6.64
CA GLY A 95 13.62 4.93 -6.63
C GLY A 95 12.77 4.85 -5.36
N TYR A 96 12.03 5.93 -5.06
CA TYR A 96 11.01 5.96 -4.01
C TYR A 96 9.67 5.36 -4.46
N ARG A 97 9.55 5.00 -5.75
CA ARG A 97 8.35 4.40 -6.34
C ARG A 97 8.75 3.27 -7.27
N LEU A 98 8.10 2.13 -7.09
CA LEU A 98 8.25 0.97 -7.95
C LEU A 98 6.87 0.54 -8.44
N ARG A 99 6.78 0.16 -9.73
CA ARG A 99 5.59 -0.48 -10.29
C ARG A 99 5.85 -1.97 -10.41
N PHE A 100 4.86 -2.78 -10.09
CA PHE A 100 4.88 -4.22 -10.28
C PHE A 100 3.53 -4.68 -10.83
N SER A 101 3.51 -5.87 -11.43
CA SER A 101 2.28 -6.47 -11.97
C SER A 101 1.83 -7.60 -11.05
N LEU A 102 0.52 -7.79 -10.93
CA LEU A 102 -0.11 -8.86 -10.17
C LEU A 102 -1.26 -9.41 -11.00
N CYS A 103 -1.29 -10.73 -11.16
CA CYS A 103 -2.47 -11.41 -11.71
C CYS A 103 -3.46 -11.66 -10.58
N ARG A 104 -4.70 -11.20 -10.74
CA ARG A 104 -5.78 -11.45 -9.77
C ARG A 104 -7.05 -11.85 -10.49
N VAL A 105 -7.93 -12.56 -9.79
CA VAL A 105 -9.31 -12.75 -10.22
C VAL A 105 -10.11 -11.47 -9.91
N PRO A 106 -10.72 -10.81 -10.90
CA PRO A 106 -11.57 -9.65 -10.67
C PRO A 106 -12.78 -9.99 -9.81
N SER A 107 -13.07 -9.17 -8.80
CA SER A 107 -14.23 -9.35 -7.91
C SER A 107 -15.57 -9.03 -8.57
N ASP A 108 -15.57 -8.28 -9.68
CA ASP A 108 -16.77 -7.91 -10.45
C ASP A 108 -17.08 -8.89 -11.61
N GLY A 109 -16.24 -9.90 -11.84
CA GLY A 109 -16.44 -10.92 -12.87
C GLY A 109 -16.33 -10.41 -14.31
N CYS A 110 -15.93 -9.15 -14.52
CA CYS A 110 -15.77 -8.53 -15.82
C CYS A 110 -14.32 -8.09 -16.02
N THR A 111 -13.53 -8.86 -16.77
CA THR A 111 -12.32 -8.31 -17.38
C THR A 111 -12.71 -7.40 -18.54
N MET A 112 -12.29 -6.14 -18.52
CA MET A 112 -12.05 -5.39 -19.75
C MET A 112 -10.78 -5.89 -20.44
#